data_AF-A0A924F8U8-F1
#
_entry.id   AF-A0A924F8U8-F1
#
_cell.length_a   1.000
_cell.length_b   1.000
_cell.length_c   1.000
_cell.angle_alpha   90.00
_cell.angle_beta   90.00
_cell.angle_gamma   90.00
#
_symmetry.space_group_name_H-M   'P 1'
#
loop_
_entity.id
_entity.type
_entity.pdbx_description
1 polymer ?
#
loop_
_entity_poly.entity_id
_entity_poly.type
_entity_poly.pdbx_seq_one_letter_code
_entity_poly.pdbx_strand_id
1 'polypeptide(L)'
;MKAIWILIITLLLFSCKDEKNRELKESAGHEGMKDMASGNKNLPVDEKGLTLSDQQIQLANIQTDTIKSGMLGDRIVLTGTLTVDETKTTSISARVMGRIEKLYFKNEGDYVKKGDRIYDLYSEELNNAKQELILALEQKNKLDNSLIDFNQIVTSSQYKLLLWGMSKAQINQLVKTRKTTSTTPFYSAVSGYINTLELIEGDY
;
A
#
# COMPACT_ATOMS: atom_id res chain seq x y z
N MET A 1 -1.14 -1.41 -41.69
CA MET A 1 -2.41 -2.08 -41.35
C MET A 1 -2.64 -1.82 -39.87
N LYS A 2 -3.29 -0.73 -39.42
CA LYS A 2 -4.72 -0.33 -39.47
C LYS A 2 -5.67 -1.25 -38.68
N ALA A 3 -6.58 -0.58 -37.95
CA ALA A 3 -7.66 -1.04 -37.05
C ALA A 3 -7.20 -1.25 -35.60
N ILE A 4 -7.38 -0.34 -34.62
CA ILE A 4 -8.55 0.48 -34.25
C ILE A 4 -9.81 -0.36 -34.09
N TRP A 5 -10.13 -0.70 -32.84
CA TRP A 5 -11.50 -0.91 -32.39
C TRP A 5 -11.79 0.05 -31.23
N ILE A 6 -12.89 0.73 -31.40
CA ILE A 6 -13.45 1.85 -30.66
C ILE A 6 -14.72 1.33 -29.95
N LEU A 7 -15.16 2.02 -28.87
CA LEU A 7 -16.52 2.03 -28.29
C LEU A 7 -16.87 0.76 -27.45
N ILE A 8 -17.29 0.82 -26.17
CA ILE A 8 -18.43 1.52 -25.52
C ILE A 8 -18.25 1.31 -23.99
N ILE A 9 -18.04 2.33 -23.16
CA ILE A 9 -19.03 3.08 -22.36
C ILE A 9 -20.14 2.21 -21.76
N THR A 10 -20.05 1.84 -20.48
CA THR A 10 -21.21 2.01 -19.58
C THR A 10 -20.78 2.12 -18.12
N LEU A 11 -21.02 3.32 -17.61
CA LEU A 11 -21.04 3.73 -16.22
C LEU A 11 -22.27 3.10 -15.55
N LEU A 12 -22.11 2.39 -14.43
CA LEU A 12 -23.23 2.04 -13.55
C LEU A 12 -23.03 2.72 -12.20
N LEU A 13 -23.58 3.93 -12.12
CA LEU A 13 -24.02 4.55 -10.88
C LEU A 13 -25.32 3.84 -10.47
N PHE A 14 -25.32 3.16 -9.32
CA PHE A 14 -26.57 2.83 -8.63
C PHE A 14 -26.79 3.86 -7.54
N SER A 15 -27.78 4.73 -7.76
CA SER A 15 -28.34 5.64 -6.76
C SER A 15 -29.86 5.42 -6.67
N CYS A 16 -30.30 5.17 -5.44
CA CYS A 16 -31.57 5.57 -4.81
C CYS A 16 -32.92 5.06 -5.38
N LYS A 17 -33.75 4.42 -4.53
CA LYS A 17 -35.06 4.98 -4.11
C LYS A 17 -35.76 4.11 -3.04
N ASP A 18 -36.10 4.75 -1.92
CA ASP A 18 -37.14 4.36 -0.96
C ASP A 18 -38.55 4.29 -1.59
N GLU A 19 -39.43 3.41 -1.09
CA GLU A 19 -40.81 3.81 -0.70
C GLU A 19 -41.60 2.73 0.09
N LYS A 20 -41.94 3.10 1.33
CA LYS A 20 -43.29 3.13 1.96
C LYS A 20 -44.09 1.86 2.32
N ASN A 21 -44.33 1.80 3.64
CA ASN A 21 -45.46 1.21 4.37
C ASN A 21 -46.86 1.51 3.80
N ARG A 22 -47.81 0.58 4.02
CA ARG A 22 -49.23 0.85 4.30
C ARG A 22 -49.88 -0.33 5.04
N GLU A 23 -50.32 -0.08 6.27
CA GLU A 23 -51.36 -0.82 6.99
C GLU A 23 -52.75 -0.37 6.53
N LEU A 24 -53.74 -1.28 6.51
CA LEU A 24 -55.19 -1.10 6.78
C LEU A 24 -55.75 -2.50 7.13
N LYS A 25 -56.15 -2.82 8.38
CA LYS A 25 -57.48 -2.68 9.03
C LYS A 25 -58.67 -3.20 8.17
N GLU A 26 -59.73 -3.88 8.64
CA GLU A 26 -60.24 -4.43 9.91
C GLU A 26 -61.66 -5.01 9.61
N SER A 27 -62.17 -5.97 10.43
CA SER A 27 -63.60 -6.38 10.62
C SER A 27 -64.32 -7.12 9.47
N ALA A 28 -65.29 -8.04 9.63
CA ALA A 28 -65.98 -8.82 10.68
C ALA A 28 -66.67 -9.97 9.88
N GLY A 29 -66.96 -11.20 10.33
CA GLY A 29 -67.56 -11.68 11.56
C GLY A 29 -68.77 -12.54 11.17
N HIS A 30 -68.82 -13.82 11.57
CA HIS A 30 -70.08 -14.54 11.78
C HIS A 30 -69.89 -15.70 12.76
N GLU A 31 -70.83 -15.76 13.70
CA GLU A 31 -70.96 -16.67 14.84
C GLU A 31 -71.24 -18.12 14.44
N GLY A 32 -70.99 -19.06 15.36
CA GLY A 32 -71.64 -20.37 15.27
C GLY A 32 -71.05 -21.50 16.11
N MET A 33 -71.44 -21.53 17.38
CA MET A 33 -71.76 -22.73 18.18
C MET A 33 -70.64 -23.71 18.61
N LYS A 34 -70.52 -23.79 19.95
CA LYS A 34 -70.36 -24.96 20.83
C LYS A 34 -70.00 -26.29 20.15
N ASP A 35 -68.98 -26.96 20.71
CA ASP A 35 -69.21 -28.22 21.41
C ASP A 35 -68.07 -28.52 22.39
N MET A 36 -68.47 -28.77 23.64
CA MET A 36 -67.66 -29.48 24.61
C MET A 36 -67.63 -30.94 24.20
N ALA A 37 -66.45 -31.47 23.91
CA ALA A 37 -66.22 -32.90 23.99
C ALA A 37 -64.85 -33.12 24.62
N SER A 38 -64.90 -33.43 25.91
CA SER A 38 -63.95 -34.26 26.61
C SER A 38 -63.50 -35.39 25.69
N GLY A 39 -62.32 -35.21 25.12
CA GLY A 39 -61.66 -36.18 24.26
C GLY A 39 -60.39 -36.61 24.96
N ASN A 40 -60.55 -37.54 25.90
CA ASN A 40 -59.46 -38.37 26.40
C ASN A 40 -58.78 -39.04 25.21
N LYS A 41 -57.77 -38.37 24.64
CA LYS A 41 -56.85 -38.97 23.70
C LYS A 41 -55.72 -39.54 24.53
N ASN A 42 -55.96 -40.74 25.04
CA ASN A 42 -54.89 -41.67 25.36
C ASN A 42 -54.06 -41.80 24.07
N LEU A 43 -53.01 -41.00 23.95
CA LEU A 43 -51.97 -41.30 22.97
C LEU A 43 -51.40 -42.67 23.37
N PRO A 44 -51.16 -43.55 22.39
CA PRO A 44 -50.54 -44.84 22.68
C PRO A 44 -49.22 -44.57 23.41
N VAL A 45 -49.17 -44.98 24.67
CA VAL A 45 -47.94 -44.97 25.46
C VAL A 45 -47.07 -46.03 24.82
N ASP A 46 -46.14 -45.58 23.98
CA ASP A 46 -45.04 -46.41 23.52
C ASP A 46 -44.35 -46.97 24.78
N GLU A 47 -44.18 -48.30 24.83
CA GLU A 47 -43.76 -49.07 26.02
C GLU A 47 -42.31 -48.77 26.45
N LYS A 48 -41.71 -47.70 25.88
CA LYS A 48 -40.36 -47.20 26.11
C LYS A 48 -40.36 -45.68 26.40
N GLY A 49 -41.42 -45.14 27.00
CA GLY A 49 -41.51 -43.73 27.40
C GLY A 49 -41.97 -43.51 28.85
N LEU A 50 -41.44 -42.47 29.49
CA LEU A 50 -41.90 -41.97 30.80
C LEU A 50 -42.86 -40.79 30.59
N THR A 51 -44.00 -40.79 31.26
CA THR A 51 -44.97 -39.67 31.23
C THR A 51 -44.88 -38.86 32.53
N LEU A 52 -44.82 -37.53 32.41
CA LEU A 52 -44.79 -36.60 33.54
C LEU A 52 -46.01 -35.66 33.48
N SER A 53 -46.48 -35.21 34.64
CA SER A 53 -47.52 -34.18 34.73
C SER A 53 -46.95 -32.77 34.54
N ASP A 54 -47.79 -31.82 34.13
CA ASP A 54 -47.37 -30.43 33.91
C ASP A 54 -46.73 -29.80 35.15
N GLN A 55 -47.24 -30.12 36.35
CA GLN A 55 -46.67 -29.68 37.62
C GLN A 55 -45.28 -30.29 37.85
N GLN A 56 -45.08 -31.56 37.49
CA GLN A 56 -43.77 -32.22 37.59
C GLN A 56 -42.77 -31.61 36.60
N ILE A 57 -43.18 -31.31 35.37
CA ILE A 57 -42.36 -30.65 34.36
C ILE A 57 -41.94 -29.25 34.84
N GLN A 58 -42.89 -28.49 35.42
CA GLN A 58 -42.64 -27.14 35.91
C GLN A 58 -41.75 -27.11 37.15
N LEU A 59 -42.00 -27.97 38.14
CA LEU A 59 -41.15 -28.08 39.34
C LEU A 59 -39.74 -28.56 39.01
N ALA A 60 -39.59 -29.44 38.01
CA ALA A 60 -38.30 -29.93 37.54
C ALA A 60 -37.59 -28.98 36.55
N ASN A 61 -38.22 -27.85 36.17
CA ASN A 61 -37.71 -26.86 35.23
C ASN A 61 -37.20 -27.47 33.90
N ILE A 62 -38.00 -28.38 33.33
CA ILE A 62 -37.63 -29.06 32.09
C ILE A 62 -37.66 -28.06 30.93
N GLN A 63 -36.53 -27.95 30.22
CA GLN A 63 -36.37 -27.15 29.01
C GLN A 63 -36.14 -28.08 27.82
N THR A 64 -36.77 -27.77 26.70
CA THR A 64 -36.62 -28.51 25.44
C THR A 64 -36.09 -27.59 24.36
N ASP A 65 -35.30 -28.14 23.45
CA ASP A 65 -34.90 -27.47 22.22
C ASP A 65 -35.05 -28.44 21.04
N THR A 66 -35.26 -27.89 19.84
CA THR A 66 -35.54 -28.68 18.63
C THR A 66 -34.23 -29.15 17.98
N ILE A 67 -34.15 -30.43 17.63
CA ILE A 67 -32.97 -31.00 16.95
C ILE A 67 -32.87 -30.39 15.54
N LYS A 68 -31.68 -29.88 15.20
CA LYS A 68 -31.36 -29.36 13.87
C LYS A 68 -30.05 -29.96 13.38
N SER A 69 -29.97 -30.26 12.09
CA SER A 69 -28.70 -30.63 11.45
C SER A 69 -27.96 -29.36 11.03
N GLY A 70 -26.66 -29.27 11.34
CA GLY A 70 -25.82 -28.13 11.00
C GLY A 70 -24.35 -28.44 11.20
N MET A 71 -23.46 -27.65 10.58
CA MET A 71 -22.02 -27.75 10.87
C MET A 71 -21.74 -27.13 12.23
N LEU A 72 -21.23 -27.96 13.14
CA LEU A 72 -20.63 -27.50 14.39
C LEU A 72 -19.16 -27.17 14.08
N GLY A 73 -18.75 -25.94 14.37
CA GLY A 73 -17.37 -25.49 14.15
C GLY A 73 -16.88 -24.69 15.35
N ASP A 74 -15.60 -24.84 15.66
CA ASP A 74 -14.96 -24.08 16.73
C ASP A 74 -14.56 -22.69 16.24
N ARG A 75 -14.89 -21.67 17.03
CA ARG A 75 -14.45 -20.30 16.77
C ARG A 75 -13.13 -20.05 17.50
N ILE A 76 -12.03 -20.02 16.76
CA ILE A 76 -10.71 -19.65 17.28
C ILE A 76 -10.44 -18.18 16.97
N VAL A 77 -10.04 -17.42 17.98
CA VAL A 77 -9.58 -16.03 17.81
C VAL A 77 -8.07 -16.04 17.78
N LEU A 78 -7.48 -15.59 16.67
CA LEU A 78 -6.05 -15.49 16.47
C LEU A 78 -5.62 -14.02 16.53
N THR A 79 -4.45 -13.78 17.11
CA THR A 79 -3.76 -12.49 17.03
C THR A 79 -2.70 -12.54 15.94
N GLY A 80 -2.39 -11.39 15.35
CA GLY A 80 -1.36 -11.26 14.32
C GLY A 80 -0.62 -9.94 14.47
N THR A 81 0.61 -9.90 13.99
CA THR A 81 1.44 -8.70 13.93
C THR A 81 1.56 -8.23 12.48
N LEU A 82 1.51 -6.92 12.27
CA LEU A 82 1.79 -6.32 10.96
C LEU A 82 3.27 -5.97 10.90
N THR A 83 3.99 -6.55 9.95
CA THR A 83 5.39 -6.27 9.68
C THR A 83 5.56 -5.66 8.30
N VAL A 84 6.68 -4.95 8.10
CA VAL A 84 7.04 -4.41 6.79
C VAL A 84 7.31 -5.58 5.83
N ASP A 85 6.87 -5.40 4.58
CA ASP A 85 7.18 -6.33 3.50
C ASP A 85 8.65 -6.15 3.08
N GLU A 86 9.54 -7.02 3.55
CA GLU A 86 10.97 -6.98 3.26
C GLU A 86 11.28 -7.04 1.76
N THR A 87 10.40 -7.64 0.95
CA THR A 87 10.57 -7.70 -0.51
C THR A 87 10.36 -6.35 -1.20
N LYS A 88 9.78 -5.38 -0.49
CA LYS A 88 9.54 -4.01 -0.95
C LYS A 88 10.44 -2.98 -0.26
N THR A 89 11.42 -3.43 0.53
CA THR A 89 12.40 -2.54 1.17
C THR A 89 13.54 -2.23 0.19
N THR A 90 13.89 -0.95 0.08
CA THR A 90 15.02 -0.48 -0.75
C THR A 90 15.96 0.35 0.11
N SER A 91 17.24 0.01 0.12
CA SER A 91 18.29 0.78 0.80
C SER A 91 19.00 1.70 -0.19
N ILE A 92 19.12 2.98 0.16
CA ILE A 92 19.88 3.98 -0.60
C ILE A 92 21.22 4.19 0.10
N SER A 93 22.30 3.74 -0.53
CA SER A 93 23.66 3.90 -0.01
C SER A 93 24.44 4.96 -0.79
N ALA A 94 25.39 5.60 -0.10
CA ALA A 94 26.33 6.51 -0.72
C ALA A 94 27.25 5.75 -1.70
N ARG A 95 27.48 6.34 -2.88
CA ARG A 95 28.38 5.80 -3.92
C ARG A 95 29.75 6.47 -3.94
N VAL A 96 29.90 7.55 -3.19
CA VAL A 96 31.10 8.36 -3.06
C VAL A 96 31.15 8.90 -1.63
N MET A 97 32.35 9.01 -1.06
CA MET A 97 32.54 9.53 0.28
C MET A 97 32.25 11.04 0.31
N GLY A 98 31.59 11.52 1.36
CA GLY A 98 31.27 12.93 1.48
C GLY A 98 30.42 13.25 2.70
N ARG A 99 30.39 14.54 3.05
CA ARG A 99 29.60 15.05 4.16
C ARG A 99 28.17 15.38 3.74
N ILE A 100 27.19 14.99 4.53
CA ILE A 100 25.79 15.40 4.34
C ILE A 100 25.64 16.85 4.78
N GLU A 101 25.45 17.75 3.83
CA GLU A 101 25.27 19.19 4.10
C GLU A 101 23.83 19.52 4.48
N LYS A 102 22.88 18.81 3.88
CA LYS A 102 21.45 19.02 4.13
C LYS A 102 20.68 17.74 3.92
N LEU A 103 19.76 17.47 4.84
CA LEU A 103 18.89 16.31 4.81
C LEU A 103 17.44 16.81 4.81
N TYR A 104 16.68 16.46 3.77
CA TYR A 104 15.33 17.01 3.56
C TYR A 104 14.24 16.24 4.31
N PHE A 105 14.49 14.97 4.63
CA PHE A 105 13.61 14.11 5.41
C PHE A 105 14.38 13.60 6.63
N LYS A 106 13.88 13.88 7.83
CA LYS A 106 14.66 13.73 9.07
C LYS A 106 14.06 12.70 10.04
N ASN A 107 12.89 12.16 9.73
CA ASN A 107 12.17 11.27 10.63
C ASN A 107 11.81 9.94 9.96
N GLU A 108 11.82 8.87 10.75
CA GLU A 108 11.19 7.61 10.37
C GLU A 108 9.67 7.80 10.24
N GLY A 109 9.07 7.16 9.24
CA GLY A 109 7.67 7.34 8.88
C GLY A 109 7.38 8.51 7.93
N ASP A 110 8.38 9.34 7.59
CA ASP A 110 8.21 10.37 6.56
C ASP A 110 7.93 9.70 5.18
N TYR A 111 6.97 10.24 4.44
CA TYR A 111 6.65 9.77 3.08
C TYR A 111 7.51 10.49 2.03
N VAL A 112 8.23 9.72 1.22
CA VAL A 112 9.10 10.20 0.14
C VAL A 112 8.51 9.79 -1.20
N LYS A 113 8.42 10.72 -2.15
CA LYS A 113 8.04 10.43 -3.53
C LYS A 113 9.28 10.19 -4.39
N LYS A 114 9.12 9.35 -5.42
CA LYS A 114 10.12 9.21 -6.47
C LYS A 114 10.45 10.58 -7.08
N GLY A 115 11.73 10.91 -7.13
CA GLY A 115 12.23 12.19 -7.61
C GLY A 115 12.35 13.28 -6.55
N ASP A 116 11.93 13.04 -5.31
CA ASP A 116 12.17 13.98 -4.20
C ASP A 116 13.66 14.07 -3.89
N ARG A 117 14.13 15.28 -3.58
CA ARG A 117 15.50 15.53 -3.13
C ARG A 117 15.63 15.02 -1.70
N ILE A 118 16.47 14.03 -1.47
CA ILE A 118 16.64 13.40 -0.14
C ILE A 118 17.72 14.11 0.64
N TYR A 119 18.90 14.32 0.04
CA TYR A 119 20.02 14.98 0.70
C TYR A 119 20.92 15.73 -0.28
N ASP A 120 21.72 16.63 0.26
CA ASP A 120 22.82 17.33 -0.40
C ASP A 120 24.15 16.85 0.14
N LEU A 121 25.01 16.38 -0.76
CA LEU A 121 26.31 15.83 -0.41
C LEU A 121 27.43 16.78 -0.83
N TYR A 122 28.30 17.14 0.11
CA TYR A 122 29.61 17.69 -0.18
C TYR A 122 30.61 16.55 -0.32
N SER A 123 31.23 16.40 -1.48
CA SER A 123 32.28 15.41 -1.71
C SER A 123 33.38 16.04 -2.54
N GLU A 124 34.61 16.02 -2.01
CA GLU A 124 35.78 16.53 -2.69
C GLU A 124 36.03 15.77 -4.00
N GLU A 125 35.97 14.44 -3.95
CA GLU A 125 36.13 13.58 -5.13
C GLU A 125 35.11 13.91 -6.21
N LEU A 126 33.82 14.02 -5.84
CA LEU A 126 32.75 14.36 -6.76
C LEU A 126 32.93 15.76 -7.36
N ASN A 127 33.41 16.72 -6.56
CA ASN A 127 33.71 18.07 -7.04
C ASN A 127 34.88 18.09 -8.03
N ASN A 128 35.93 17.31 -7.76
CA ASN A 128 37.06 17.14 -8.66
C ASN A 128 36.62 16.50 -9.98
N ALA A 129 35.80 15.44 -9.96
CA ALA A 129 35.29 14.84 -11.19
C ALA A 129 34.38 15.77 -12.01
N LYS A 130 33.60 16.64 -11.35
CA LYS A 130 32.82 17.69 -12.04
C LYS A 130 33.75 18.67 -12.76
N GLN A 131 34.86 19.07 -12.13
CA GLN A 131 35.86 19.94 -12.75
C GLN A 131 36.63 19.25 -13.88
N GLU A 132 37.00 17.98 -13.73
CA GLU A 132 37.62 17.18 -14.79
C GLU A 132 36.77 17.17 -16.07
N LEU A 133 35.45 16.98 -15.95
CA LEU A 133 34.54 17.02 -17.09
C LEU A 133 34.51 18.41 -17.75
N ILE A 134 34.46 19.49 -16.95
CA ILE A 134 34.47 20.87 -17.48
C ILE A 134 35.77 21.13 -18.24
N LEU A 135 36.92 20.77 -17.66
CA LEU A 135 38.23 20.94 -18.28
C LEU A 135 38.35 20.14 -19.59
N ALA A 136 37.86 18.90 -19.62
CA ALA A 136 37.83 18.09 -20.83
C ALA A 136 36.96 18.72 -21.94
N LEU A 137 35.81 19.30 -21.59
CA LEU A 137 34.96 20.04 -22.53
C LEU A 137 35.64 21.31 -23.05
N GLU A 138 36.40 22.01 -22.22
CA GLU A 138 37.15 23.19 -22.66
C GLU A 138 38.30 22.83 -23.61
N GLN A 139 39.07 21.80 -23.28
CA GLN A 139 40.17 21.33 -24.12
C GLN A 139 39.69 20.83 -25.47
N LYS A 140 38.57 20.08 -25.51
CA LYS A 140 37.91 19.66 -26.75
C LYS A 140 37.58 20.84 -27.68
N ASN A 141 37.19 21.99 -27.13
CA ASN A 141 36.83 23.17 -27.93
C ASN A 141 38.04 23.99 -28.38
N LYS A 142 39.16 23.92 -27.65
CA LYS A 142 40.38 24.71 -27.91
C LYS A 142 41.39 23.98 -28.79
N LEU A 143 41.41 22.66 -28.75
CA LEU A 143 42.42 21.82 -29.39
C LEU A 143 41.77 20.97 -30.47
N ASP A 144 42.03 21.33 -31.72
CA ASP A 144 41.70 20.50 -32.90
C ASP A 144 42.84 19.51 -33.17
N ASN A 145 43.26 18.78 -32.13
CA ASN A 145 44.43 17.90 -32.19
C ASN A 145 44.01 16.44 -32.42
N SER A 146 44.34 15.92 -33.61
CA SER A 146 44.05 14.54 -34.04
C SER A 146 44.79 13.44 -33.26
N LEU A 147 45.62 13.79 -32.27
CA LEU A 147 46.43 12.85 -31.47
C LEU A 147 45.72 12.39 -30.19
N ILE A 148 44.74 13.14 -29.68
CA ILE A 148 44.03 12.84 -28.43
C ILE A 148 42.52 12.85 -28.69
N ASP A 149 41.84 11.73 -28.44
CA ASP A 149 40.39 11.66 -28.54
C ASP A 149 39.72 12.27 -27.30
N PHE A 150 39.54 13.58 -27.32
CA PHE A 150 38.82 14.29 -26.26
C PHE A 150 37.35 13.88 -26.14
N ASN A 151 36.73 13.30 -27.18
CA ASN A 151 35.36 12.80 -27.06
C ASN A 151 35.28 11.60 -26.13
N GLN A 152 36.27 10.70 -26.21
CA GLN A 152 36.37 9.55 -25.32
C GLN A 152 36.56 9.99 -23.86
N ILE A 153 37.41 11.00 -23.61
CA ILE A 153 37.65 11.55 -22.27
C ILE A 153 36.35 12.14 -21.70
N VAL A 154 35.67 13.01 -22.45
CA VAL A 154 34.39 13.60 -22.03
C VAL A 154 33.36 12.50 -21.72
N THR A 155 33.25 11.49 -22.57
CA THR A 155 32.32 10.37 -22.40
C THR A 155 32.66 9.60 -21.12
N SER A 156 33.94 9.33 -20.87
CA SER A 156 34.41 8.61 -19.68
C SER A 156 34.15 9.40 -18.40
N SER A 157 34.39 10.72 -18.41
CA SER A 157 34.08 11.61 -17.30
C SER A 157 32.57 11.68 -17.01
N GLN A 158 31.71 11.68 -18.03
CA GLN A 158 30.25 11.60 -17.86
C GLN A 158 29.82 10.27 -17.23
N TYR A 159 30.40 9.15 -17.67
CA TYR A 159 30.13 7.84 -17.07
C TYR A 159 30.58 7.77 -15.61
N LYS A 160 31.74 8.32 -15.27
CA LYS A 160 32.22 8.41 -13.88
C LYS A 160 31.21 9.12 -12.98
N LEU A 161 30.70 10.28 -13.39
CA LEU A 161 29.69 11.03 -12.63
C LEU A 161 28.36 10.26 -12.49
N LEU A 162 27.95 9.54 -13.54
CA LEU A 162 26.74 8.71 -13.51
C LEU A 162 26.87 7.55 -12.51
N LEU A 163 28.04 6.90 -12.48
CA LEU A 163 28.33 5.83 -11.52
C LEU A 163 28.28 6.36 -10.09
N TRP A 164 28.83 7.55 -9.84
CA TRP A 164 28.78 8.23 -8.54
C TRP A 164 27.39 8.79 -8.17
N GLY A 165 26.38 8.57 -9.01
CA GLY A 165 24.98 8.77 -8.68
C GLY A 165 24.38 10.10 -9.14
N MET A 166 25.12 10.92 -9.92
CA MET A 166 24.50 12.05 -10.61
C MET A 166 23.53 11.56 -11.68
N SER A 167 22.35 12.16 -11.75
CA SER A 167 21.40 11.89 -12.81
C SER A 167 21.89 12.43 -14.16
N LYS A 168 21.43 11.81 -15.25
CA LYS A 168 21.70 12.31 -16.61
C LYS A 168 21.27 13.76 -16.79
N ALA A 169 20.19 14.18 -16.14
CA ALA A 169 19.71 15.56 -16.17
C ALA A 169 20.73 16.53 -15.54
N GLN A 170 21.28 16.19 -14.36
CA GLN A 170 22.31 16.98 -13.70
C GLN A 170 23.60 17.04 -14.54
N ILE A 171 24.03 15.92 -15.13
CA ILE A 171 25.22 15.87 -15.99
C ILE A 171 25.01 16.75 -17.24
N ASN A 172 23.85 16.64 -17.90
CA ASN A 172 23.52 17.47 -19.06
C ASN A 172 23.48 18.95 -18.71
N GLN A 173 22.98 19.30 -17.53
CA GLN A 173 23.00 20.69 -17.03
C GLN A 173 24.43 21.17 -16.78
N LEU A 174 25.30 20.33 -16.21
CA LEU A 174 26.71 20.64 -16.01
C LEU A 174 27.43 20.88 -17.34
N VAL A 175 27.20 20.02 -18.34
CA VAL A 175 27.77 20.18 -19.70
C VAL A 175 27.34 21.49 -20.35
N LYS A 176 26.06 21.87 -20.19
CA LYS A 176 25.51 23.11 -20.78
C LYS A 176 25.99 24.36 -20.06
N THR A 177 25.94 24.36 -18.73
CA THR A 177 26.17 25.56 -17.92
C THR A 177 27.64 25.78 -17.59
N ARG A 178 28.45 24.71 -17.55
CA ARG A 178 29.84 24.69 -17.08
C ARG A 178 30.01 25.28 -15.68
N LYS A 179 28.95 25.25 -14.86
CA LYS A 179 28.94 25.73 -13.49
C LYS A 179 28.76 24.55 -12.56
N THR A 180 29.63 24.46 -11.56
CA THR A 180 29.53 23.47 -10.49
C THR A 180 29.27 24.17 -9.16
N THR A 181 28.47 23.53 -8.32
CA THR A 181 28.29 23.86 -6.91
C THR A 181 29.12 22.91 -6.06
N SER A 182 29.51 23.34 -4.87
CA SER A 182 30.26 22.51 -3.92
C SER A 182 29.46 21.30 -3.43
N THR A 183 28.12 21.37 -3.48
CA THR A 183 27.23 20.29 -3.09
C THR A 183 26.51 19.70 -4.30
N THR A 184 26.19 18.41 -4.22
CA THR A 184 25.41 17.69 -5.24
C THR A 184 24.13 17.15 -4.61
N PRO A 185 22.94 17.45 -5.17
CA PRO A 185 21.69 16.91 -4.69
C PRO A 185 21.47 15.47 -5.16
N PHE A 186 20.99 14.61 -4.26
CA PHE A 186 20.59 13.23 -4.54
C PHE A 186 19.08 13.08 -4.39
N TYR A 187 18.50 12.25 -5.27
CA TYR A 187 17.05 12.12 -5.41
C TYR A 187 16.58 10.68 -5.19
N SER A 188 15.34 10.53 -4.72
CA SER A 188 14.74 9.21 -4.52
C SER A 188 14.46 8.50 -5.83
N ALA A 189 14.85 7.22 -5.93
CA ALA A 189 14.51 6.35 -7.06
C ALA A 189 13.10 5.75 -6.98
N VAL A 190 12.53 5.70 -5.76
CA VAL A 190 11.26 5.02 -5.45
C VAL A 190 10.38 5.89 -4.55
N SER A 191 9.09 5.56 -4.46
CA SER A 191 8.17 6.19 -3.50
C SER A 191 7.92 5.24 -2.34
N GLY A 192 7.85 5.75 -1.10
CA GLY A 192 7.64 4.91 0.08
C GLY A 192 7.78 5.70 1.38
N TYR A 193 7.77 4.97 2.50
CA TYR A 193 8.01 5.53 3.84
C TYR A 193 9.43 5.22 4.30
N ILE A 194 10.05 6.15 5.03
CA ILE A 194 11.36 5.94 5.64
C ILE A 194 11.19 4.95 6.80
N ASN A 195 11.81 3.78 6.69
CA ASN A 195 11.80 2.78 7.76
C ASN A 195 12.92 3.02 8.78
N THR A 196 14.12 3.33 8.30
CA THR A 196 15.31 3.60 9.13
C THR A 196 16.08 4.77 8.56
N LEU A 197 16.59 5.63 9.45
CA LEU A 197 17.44 6.77 9.10
C LEU A 197 18.62 6.88 10.08
N GLU A 198 19.79 6.46 9.62
CA GLU A 198 21.03 6.41 10.43
C GLU A 198 21.97 7.60 10.15
N LEU A 199 21.46 8.69 9.56
CA LEU A 199 22.25 9.82 9.12
C LEU A 199 21.72 11.13 9.68
N ILE A 200 22.62 11.99 10.10
CA ILE A 200 22.35 13.36 10.55
C ILE A 200 23.09 14.35 9.63
N GLU A 201 22.57 15.56 9.53
CA GLU A 201 23.29 16.66 8.86
C GLU A 201 24.65 16.89 9.55
N GLY A 202 25.72 16.89 8.76
CA GLY A 202 27.10 17.00 9.23
C GLY A 202 27.86 15.67 9.26
N ASP A 203 27.18 14.52 9.14
CA ASP A 203 27.83 13.20 9.09
C ASP A 203 28.58 12.97 7.78
N TYR A 204 29.55 12.03 7.81
CA TYR A 204 30.46 11.64 6.71
C TYR A 204 30.23 10.21 6.24
#